data_AF-A0A1C6ST50-F1
#
_entry.id   AF-A0A1C6ST50-F1
#
_cell.length_a   1.000
_cell.length_b   1.000
_cell.length_c   1.000
_cell.angle_alpha   90.00
_cell.angle_beta   90.00
_cell.angle_gamma   90.00
#
_symmetry.space_group_name_H-M   'P 1'
#
loop_
_entity.id
_entity.type
_entity.pdbx_description
1 polymer ?
#
loop_
_entity_poly.entity_id
_entity_poly.type
_entity_poly.pdbx_seq_one_letter_code
_entity_poly.pdbx_strand_id
1 'polypeptide(L)'
;MTANTTPRRHPLLPVLAGSRAVLVGRDTPDPDADHGFGHGYESAVEATRALARTLTSPTIGTPFLEAHTEQLVRGESPDAVIDAVRRAAAAASDTLLFSYAATGPEHWETPEGAEQWTEDPGSLRSVLRRVADLMWDSAATRLVVLLDCGSAQVAVRHFTRPDRPAGHRHGAQLSLLGAGRVMLFGSEIDPFTSTLTRALQAGVDGGPEALNLVALGHAVEAKFTELRYQVENEYIPGAKQLFFHGGHEVALGINRAFPPDDRDVALRYPPRYPGAFFAHPDAVSEAEGY
;
A
#
# COMPACT_ATOMS: atom_id res chain seq x y z
N MET A 1 34.93 -14.44 16.61
CA MET A 1 33.97 -14.63 15.50
C MET A 1 32.57 -14.42 16.06
N THR A 2 32.03 -13.21 15.95
CA THR A 2 30.62 -12.93 16.30
C THR A 2 29.79 -13.12 15.04
N ALA A 3 28.88 -14.10 15.05
CA ALA A 3 27.93 -14.29 13.98
C ALA A 3 27.03 -13.03 13.92
N ASN A 4 27.10 -12.29 12.83
CA ASN A 4 26.12 -11.27 12.49
C ASN A 4 24.80 -11.99 12.17
N THR A 5 24.01 -12.30 13.20
CA THR A 5 22.63 -12.73 13.03
C THR A 5 21.82 -11.53 12.57
N THR A 6 21.62 -11.42 11.25
CA THR A 6 20.62 -10.52 10.70
C THR A 6 19.27 -10.87 11.34
N PRO A 7 18.53 -9.91 11.93
CA PRO A 7 17.26 -10.21 12.56
C PRO A 7 16.31 -10.88 11.56
N ARG A 8 15.67 -11.97 12.00
CA ARG A 8 14.81 -12.80 11.16
C ARG A 8 13.55 -11.99 10.82
N ARG A 9 13.33 -11.69 9.53
CA ARG A 9 12.11 -10.99 9.09
C ARG A 9 10.88 -11.88 9.33
N HIS A 10 9.77 -11.24 9.67
CA HIS A 10 8.49 -11.92 9.87
C HIS A 10 8.07 -12.64 8.57
N PRO A 11 7.59 -13.90 8.64
CA PRO A 11 7.33 -14.73 7.45
C PRO A 11 6.22 -14.20 6.54
N LEU A 12 5.26 -13.44 7.09
CA LEU A 12 4.21 -12.80 6.29
C LEU A 12 4.71 -11.60 5.49
N LEU A 13 5.88 -11.04 5.79
CA LEU A 13 6.42 -9.95 4.97
C LEU A 13 6.89 -10.49 3.60
N PRO A 14 6.78 -9.68 2.54
CA PRO A 14 7.30 -10.03 1.22
C PRO A 14 8.81 -10.28 1.25
N VAL A 15 9.29 -11.26 0.49
CA VAL A 15 10.72 -11.52 0.29
C VAL A 15 11.28 -10.46 -0.66
N LEU A 16 12.10 -9.55 -0.15
CA LEU A 16 12.56 -8.34 -0.85
C LEU A 16 13.06 -8.59 -2.29
N ALA A 17 13.90 -9.62 -2.48
CA ALA A 17 14.49 -9.94 -3.77
C ALA A 17 13.44 -10.37 -4.81
N GLY A 18 12.44 -11.15 -4.37
CA GLY A 18 11.39 -11.72 -5.22
C GLY A 18 10.11 -10.87 -5.29
N SER A 19 10.07 -9.72 -4.62
CA SER A 19 8.85 -8.91 -4.50
C SER A 19 8.90 -7.66 -5.37
N ARG A 20 7.78 -7.32 -6.01
CA ARG A 20 7.61 -6.13 -6.85
C ARG A 20 6.30 -5.42 -6.49
N ALA A 21 6.31 -4.10 -6.58
CA ALA A 21 5.12 -3.28 -6.36
C ALA A 21 4.95 -2.27 -7.51
N VAL A 22 3.73 -2.15 -8.02
CA VAL A 22 3.32 -1.12 -8.98
C VAL A 22 2.19 -0.32 -8.35
N LEU A 23 2.37 0.99 -8.22
CA LEU A 23 1.41 1.88 -7.61
C LEU A 23 1.00 2.96 -8.59
N VAL A 24 -0.31 3.05 -8.85
CA VAL A 24 -0.92 3.96 -9.81
C VAL A 24 -1.81 4.93 -9.04
N GLY A 25 -1.54 6.23 -9.20
CA GLY A 25 -2.33 7.30 -8.59
C GLY A 25 -2.74 8.31 -9.66
N ARG A 26 -4.03 8.55 -9.84
CA ARG A 26 -4.56 9.41 -10.91
C ARG A 26 -5.58 10.38 -10.38
N ASP A 27 -5.37 11.67 -10.62
CA ASP A 27 -6.38 12.69 -10.31
C ASP A 27 -7.17 13.00 -11.58
N THR A 28 -8.51 12.89 -11.54
CA THR A 28 -9.39 13.14 -12.70
C THR A 28 -10.57 14.06 -12.32
N PRO A 29 -10.88 15.11 -13.11
CA PRO A 29 -10.00 15.70 -14.13
C PRO A 29 -8.68 16.16 -13.50
N ASP A 30 -7.66 16.32 -14.35
CA ASP A 30 -6.40 16.93 -13.91
C ASP A 30 -6.72 18.26 -13.20
N PRO A 31 -6.09 18.56 -12.06
CA PRO A 31 -6.38 19.77 -11.30
C PRO A 31 -6.15 21.01 -12.18
N ASP A 32 -7.24 21.72 -12.51
CA ASP A 32 -7.17 22.99 -13.26
C ASP A 32 -6.94 24.16 -12.30
N ALA A 33 -6.22 25.17 -12.76
CA ALA A 33 -5.84 26.37 -12.03
C ALA A 33 -7.05 27.14 -11.46
N ASP A 34 -8.21 27.01 -12.09
CA ASP A 34 -9.46 27.66 -11.69
C ASP A 34 -10.26 26.88 -10.63
N HIS A 35 -9.99 25.59 -10.43
CA HIS A 35 -10.82 24.69 -9.60
C HIS A 35 -10.07 23.96 -8.47
N GLY A 36 -8.74 24.11 -8.37
CA GLY A 36 -7.94 23.48 -7.31
C GLY A 36 -7.96 21.94 -7.37
N PHE A 37 -7.63 21.27 -6.26
CA PHE A 37 -7.76 19.81 -6.15
C PHE A 37 -9.22 19.42 -6.42
N GLY A 38 -9.42 18.65 -7.50
CA GLY A 38 -10.71 18.38 -8.11
C GLY A 38 -11.85 18.18 -7.12
N HIS A 39 -12.82 19.10 -7.16
CA HIS A 39 -14.16 18.97 -6.59
C HIS A 39 -14.26 18.38 -5.17
N GLY A 40 -13.24 18.53 -4.31
CA GLY A 40 -13.27 18.06 -2.91
C GLY A 40 -12.85 16.61 -2.65
N TYR A 41 -12.32 15.88 -3.64
CA TYR A 41 -11.66 14.58 -3.39
C TYR A 41 -10.27 14.77 -2.77
N GLU A 42 -9.78 13.79 -2.00
CA GLU A 42 -8.36 13.73 -1.65
C GLU A 42 -7.53 13.37 -2.90
N SER A 43 -6.34 13.94 -3.07
CA SER A 43 -5.48 13.59 -4.21
C SER A 43 -5.04 12.12 -4.16
N ALA A 44 -5.41 11.34 -5.18
CA ALA A 44 -4.93 9.97 -5.37
C ALA A 44 -3.42 9.95 -5.63
N VAL A 45 -2.88 10.96 -6.32
CA VAL A 45 -1.45 11.10 -6.57
C VAL A 45 -0.67 11.22 -5.26
N GLU A 46 -1.08 12.13 -4.37
CA GLU A 46 -0.39 12.32 -3.09
C GLU A 46 -0.57 11.13 -2.15
N ALA A 47 -1.78 10.56 -2.09
CA ALA A 47 -2.05 9.34 -1.32
C ALA A 47 -1.18 8.16 -1.80
N THR A 48 -1.03 7.99 -3.12
CA THR A 48 -0.19 6.94 -3.73
C THR A 48 1.28 7.14 -3.41
N ARG A 49 1.79 8.37 -3.47
CA ARG A 49 3.18 8.70 -3.08
C ARG A 49 3.42 8.42 -1.60
N ALA A 50 2.46 8.74 -0.74
CA ALA A 50 2.54 8.47 0.70
C ALA A 50 2.56 6.96 0.99
N LEU A 51 1.72 6.19 0.28
CA LEU A 51 1.71 4.73 0.38
C LEU A 51 3.05 4.14 -0.07
N ALA A 52 3.59 4.57 -1.22
CA ALA A 52 4.87 4.09 -1.73
C ALA A 52 6.01 4.32 -0.73
N ARG A 53 6.13 5.53 -0.18
CA ARG A 53 7.13 5.85 0.87
C ARG A 53 6.96 4.97 2.11
N THR A 54 5.72 4.66 2.46
CA THR A 54 5.41 3.83 3.63
C THR A 54 5.84 2.39 3.39
N LEU A 55 5.51 1.82 2.24
CA LEU A 55 5.87 0.45 1.85
C LEU A 55 7.38 0.23 1.66
N THR A 56 8.16 1.28 1.47
CA THR A 56 9.63 1.18 1.41
C THR A 56 10.30 1.54 2.73
N SER A 57 9.54 1.96 3.74
CA SER A 57 10.09 2.46 5.00
C SER A 57 10.60 1.33 5.91
N PRO A 58 11.79 1.49 6.52
CA PRO A 58 12.26 0.58 7.59
C PRO A 58 11.40 0.65 8.85
N THR A 59 10.64 1.73 9.06
CA THR A 59 9.79 1.90 10.26
C THR A 59 8.67 0.87 10.36
N ILE A 60 8.29 0.24 9.25
CA ILE A 60 7.28 -0.81 9.19
C ILE A 60 7.86 -2.15 8.69
N GLY A 61 9.19 -2.34 8.76
CA GLY A 61 9.85 -3.58 8.36
C GLY A 61 10.15 -3.72 6.85
N THR A 62 10.06 -2.62 6.08
CA THR A 62 10.38 -2.52 4.65
C THR A 62 9.74 -3.65 3.83
N PRO A 63 8.42 -3.69 3.64
CA PRO A 63 7.81 -4.77 2.86
C PRO A 63 8.34 -4.84 1.42
N PHE A 64 8.67 -3.70 0.80
CA PHE A 64 9.25 -3.63 -0.55
C PHE A 64 10.53 -2.78 -0.60
N LEU A 65 11.42 -3.08 -1.54
CA LEU A 65 12.57 -2.21 -1.86
C LEU A 65 12.10 -1.05 -2.75
N GLU A 66 12.69 0.12 -2.57
CA GLU A 66 12.44 1.29 -3.42
C GLU A 66 12.74 0.99 -4.89
N ALA A 67 13.88 0.34 -5.18
CA ALA A 67 14.26 -0.09 -6.53
C ALA A 67 13.28 -1.10 -7.17
N HIS A 68 12.39 -1.71 -6.38
CA HIS A 68 11.40 -2.71 -6.81
C HIS A 68 9.96 -2.16 -6.74
N THR A 69 9.82 -0.85 -6.51
CA THR A 69 8.55 -0.14 -6.37
C THR A 69 8.43 0.91 -7.47
N GLU A 70 7.54 0.70 -8.43
CA GLU A 70 7.28 1.62 -9.53
C GLU A 70 6.04 2.47 -9.22
N GLN A 71 6.17 3.80 -9.34
CA GLN A 71 5.08 4.77 -9.10
C GLN A 71 4.69 5.44 -10.43
N LEU A 72 3.39 5.39 -10.75
CA LEU A 72 2.79 5.95 -11.95
C LEU A 72 1.75 6.97 -11.50
N VAL A 73 2.17 8.24 -11.41
CA VAL A 73 1.43 9.33 -10.77
C VAL A 73 1.50 10.67 -11.53
N ARG A 74 1.84 10.64 -12.82
CA ARG A 74 2.00 11.80 -13.71
C ARG A 74 1.05 11.75 -14.90
N GLY A 75 -0.11 11.12 -14.74
CA GLY A 75 -1.08 10.96 -15.83
C GLY A 75 -0.61 9.98 -16.89
N GLU A 76 0.08 8.91 -16.48
CA GLU A 76 0.63 7.90 -17.38
C GLU A 76 -0.46 7.23 -18.21
N SER A 77 -0.13 6.93 -19.47
CA SER A 77 -1.04 6.22 -20.37
C SER A 77 -1.33 4.82 -19.84
N PRO A 78 -2.49 4.23 -20.19
CA PRO A 78 -2.78 2.87 -19.80
C PRO A 78 -1.73 1.85 -20.28
N ASP A 79 -1.18 2.03 -21.50
CA ASP A 79 -0.09 1.20 -22.00
C ASP A 79 1.15 1.25 -21.09
N ALA A 80 1.50 2.42 -20.56
CA ALA A 80 2.61 2.56 -19.62
C ALA A 80 2.34 1.79 -18.32
N VAL A 81 1.10 1.81 -17.81
CA VAL A 81 0.69 1.00 -16.65
C VAL A 81 0.77 -0.49 -16.95
N ILE A 82 0.25 -0.93 -18.09
CA ILE A 82 0.26 -2.33 -18.51
C ILE A 82 1.70 -2.83 -18.67
N ASP A 83 2.58 -2.02 -19.27
CA ASP A 83 3.98 -2.39 -19.44
C ASP A 83 4.74 -2.44 -18.11
N ALA A 84 4.45 -1.52 -17.18
CA ALA A 84 5.01 -1.57 -15.82
C ALA A 84 4.59 -2.83 -15.07
N VAL A 85 3.29 -3.17 -15.10
CA VAL A 85 2.78 -4.41 -14.50
C VAL A 85 3.39 -5.63 -15.17
N ARG A 86 3.52 -5.65 -16.51
CA ARG A 86 4.17 -6.76 -17.23
C ARG A 86 5.61 -6.97 -16.78
N ARG A 87 6.40 -5.89 -16.65
CA ARG A 87 7.79 -5.97 -16.16
C ARG A 87 7.84 -6.47 -14.71
N ALA A 88 6.99 -5.94 -13.85
CA ALA A 88 6.91 -6.34 -12.45
C ALA A 88 6.49 -7.81 -12.30
N ALA A 89 5.48 -8.25 -13.05
CA ALA A 89 4.97 -9.61 -13.05
C ALA A 89 6.01 -10.64 -13.54
N ALA A 90 6.82 -10.27 -14.55
CA ALA A 90 7.92 -11.10 -15.04
C ALA A 90 9.09 -11.23 -14.04
N ALA A 91 9.29 -10.23 -13.19
CA ALA A 91 10.38 -10.19 -12.22
C ALA A 91 9.98 -10.68 -10.82
N ALA A 92 8.69 -10.74 -10.51
CA ALA A 92 8.19 -11.17 -9.21
C ALA A 92 8.15 -12.70 -9.12
N SER A 93 8.71 -13.23 -8.04
CA SER A 93 8.69 -14.66 -7.70
C SER A 93 8.07 -14.91 -6.33
N ASP A 94 7.99 -13.88 -5.49
CA ASP A 94 7.43 -13.98 -4.14
C ASP A 94 6.09 -13.24 -4.05
N THR A 95 6.12 -11.91 -4.10
CA THR A 95 4.93 -11.07 -3.96
C THR A 95 4.84 -10.07 -5.10
N LEU A 96 3.70 -9.99 -5.78
CA LEU A 96 3.38 -8.92 -6.72
C LEU A 96 2.25 -8.07 -6.14
N LEU A 97 2.55 -6.80 -5.84
CA LEU A 97 1.56 -5.82 -5.39
C LEU A 97 1.17 -4.87 -6.51
N PHE A 98 -0.13 -4.69 -6.70
CA PHE A 98 -0.70 -3.65 -7.55
C PHE A 98 -1.63 -2.76 -6.71
N SER A 99 -1.39 -1.46 -6.71
CA SER A 99 -2.26 -0.47 -6.07
C SER A 99 -2.79 0.49 -7.12
N TYR A 100 -4.10 0.70 -7.15
CA TYR A 100 -4.74 1.65 -8.05
C TYR A 100 -5.62 2.61 -7.25
N ALA A 101 -5.29 3.89 -7.28
CA ALA A 101 -6.08 4.97 -6.73
C ALA A 101 -6.42 5.99 -7.83
N ALA A 102 -7.69 6.34 -7.97
CA ALA A 102 -8.14 7.33 -8.95
C ALA A 102 -9.21 8.26 -8.37
N THR A 103 -9.10 9.59 -8.56
CA THR A 103 -10.20 10.54 -8.29
C THR A 103 -11.08 10.70 -9.54
N GLY A 104 -12.32 11.15 -9.33
CA GLY A 104 -13.24 11.56 -10.40
C GLY A 104 -14.14 10.47 -10.96
N PRO A 105 -15.23 10.85 -11.65
CA PRO A 105 -16.07 9.91 -12.37
C PRO A 105 -15.26 9.32 -13.53
N GLU A 106 -15.10 8.00 -13.56
CA GLU A 106 -14.39 7.29 -14.65
C GLU A 106 -15.16 7.32 -16.00
N HIS A 107 -16.31 8.00 -16.04
CA HIS A 107 -17.27 8.05 -17.13
C HIS A 107 -17.36 9.41 -17.85
N TRP A 108 -16.48 10.38 -17.56
CA TRP A 108 -16.50 11.62 -18.33
C TRP A 108 -16.10 11.30 -19.78
N GLU A 109 -17.02 11.57 -20.70
CA GLU A 109 -16.99 11.35 -22.15
C GLU A 109 -15.67 10.80 -22.69
N THR A 110 -15.44 9.49 -22.50
CA THR A 110 -14.33 8.83 -23.17
C THR A 110 -14.71 8.76 -24.65
N PRO A 111 -13.89 9.32 -25.56
CA PRO A 111 -14.16 9.24 -26.99
C PRO A 111 -14.42 7.78 -27.38
N GLU A 112 -15.37 7.54 -28.29
CA GLU A 112 -15.64 6.19 -28.79
C GLU A 112 -14.33 5.52 -29.24
N GLY A 113 -13.94 4.43 -28.56
CA GLY A 113 -12.72 3.68 -28.84
C GLY A 113 -11.53 3.94 -27.90
N ALA A 114 -11.61 4.89 -26.98
CA ALA A 114 -10.58 5.09 -25.95
C ALA A 114 -10.57 3.94 -24.92
N GLU A 115 -9.40 3.64 -24.37
CA GLU A 115 -9.26 2.68 -23.27
C GLU A 115 -9.94 3.20 -22.01
N GLN A 116 -10.69 2.32 -21.35
CA GLN A 116 -11.42 2.63 -20.12
C GLN A 116 -10.84 1.83 -18.96
N TRP A 117 -10.74 2.45 -17.79
CA TRP A 117 -9.99 1.85 -16.68
C TRP A 117 -10.74 0.70 -16.03
N THR A 118 -12.04 0.85 -15.83
CA THR A 118 -12.87 -0.03 -14.98
C THR A 118 -14.09 -0.62 -15.69
N GLU A 119 -14.16 -0.58 -17.03
CA GLU A 119 -15.30 -1.05 -17.83
C GLU A 119 -15.86 -2.42 -17.42
N ASP A 120 -17.12 -2.64 -17.82
CA ASP A 120 -17.93 -3.82 -17.52
C ASP A 120 -17.17 -5.14 -17.81
N PRO A 121 -17.37 -6.24 -17.04
CA PRO A 121 -16.56 -7.46 -17.07
C PRO A 121 -16.42 -8.16 -18.44
N GLY A 122 -17.19 -7.77 -19.45
CA GLY A 122 -17.09 -8.28 -20.82
C GLY A 122 -16.13 -7.51 -21.74
N SER A 123 -15.69 -6.30 -21.37
CA SER A 123 -14.88 -5.48 -22.26
C SER A 123 -13.40 -5.88 -22.25
N LEU A 124 -12.84 -6.14 -23.44
CA LEU A 124 -11.40 -6.32 -23.64
C LEU A 124 -10.61 -5.00 -23.52
N ARG A 125 -11.30 -3.86 -23.42
CA ARG A 125 -10.70 -2.53 -23.32
C ARG A 125 -10.43 -2.08 -21.88
N SER A 126 -10.82 -2.89 -20.88
CA SER A 126 -10.55 -2.58 -19.48
C SER A 126 -9.06 -2.72 -19.16
N VAL A 127 -8.46 -1.62 -18.73
CA VAL A 127 -7.05 -1.58 -18.27
C VAL A 127 -6.87 -2.49 -17.06
N LEU A 128 -7.75 -2.40 -16.06
CA LEU A 128 -7.66 -3.22 -14.85
C LEU A 128 -7.89 -4.71 -15.12
N ARG A 129 -8.70 -5.08 -16.12
CA ARG A 129 -8.81 -6.46 -16.58
C ARG A 129 -7.49 -6.98 -17.13
N ARG A 130 -6.84 -6.22 -18.03
CA ARG A 130 -5.53 -6.58 -18.58
C ARG A 130 -4.45 -6.66 -17.50
N VAL A 131 -4.51 -5.78 -16.50
CA VAL A 131 -3.65 -5.86 -15.31
C VAL A 131 -3.91 -7.13 -14.51
N ALA A 132 -5.18 -7.49 -14.27
CA ALA A 132 -5.53 -8.72 -13.57
C ALA A 132 -5.00 -9.97 -14.31
N ASP A 133 -5.15 -10.03 -15.64
CA ASP A 133 -4.61 -11.11 -16.46
C ASP A 133 -3.08 -11.24 -16.29
N LEU A 134 -2.35 -10.11 -16.37
CA LEU A 134 -0.89 -10.09 -16.15
C LEU A 134 -0.48 -10.51 -14.74
N MET A 135 -1.25 -10.14 -13.73
CA MET A 135 -0.99 -10.57 -12.36
C MET A 135 -1.20 -12.07 -12.19
N TRP A 136 -2.25 -12.64 -12.78
CA TRP A 136 -2.53 -14.08 -12.75
C TRP A 136 -1.51 -14.90 -13.54
N ASP A 137 -0.94 -14.34 -14.61
CA ASP A 137 0.14 -14.94 -15.39
C ASP A 137 1.52 -14.87 -14.69
N SER A 138 1.64 -14.14 -13.57
CA SER A 138 2.91 -13.99 -12.84
C SER A 138 3.35 -15.28 -12.14
N ALA A 139 4.67 -15.43 -11.95
CA ALA A 139 5.26 -16.50 -11.15
C ALA A 139 5.26 -16.20 -9.64
N ALA A 140 4.75 -15.03 -9.21
CA ALA A 140 4.65 -14.68 -7.80
C ALA A 140 3.76 -15.67 -7.02
N THR A 141 4.18 -16.03 -5.81
CA THR A 141 3.38 -16.91 -4.93
C THR A 141 2.20 -16.20 -4.29
N ARG A 142 2.32 -14.87 -4.11
CA ARG A 142 1.36 -13.99 -3.45
C ARG A 142 1.02 -12.82 -4.36
N LEU A 143 -0.26 -12.63 -4.66
CA LEU A 143 -0.76 -11.49 -5.41
C LEU A 143 -1.50 -10.55 -4.46
N VAL A 144 -1.18 -9.27 -4.49
CA VAL A 144 -1.81 -8.26 -3.63
C VAL A 144 -2.40 -7.14 -4.45
N VAL A 145 -3.67 -6.83 -4.23
CA VAL A 145 -4.40 -5.79 -4.95
C VAL A 145 -5.00 -4.80 -3.96
N LEU A 146 -4.68 -3.51 -4.14
CA LEU A 146 -5.27 -2.39 -3.41
C LEU A 146 -6.08 -1.51 -4.38
N LEU A 147 -7.36 -1.28 -4.12
CA LEU A 147 -8.24 -0.51 -5.02
C LEU A 147 -8.90 0.67 -4.31
N ASP A 148 -8.72 1.87 -4.85
CA ASP A 148 -9.35 3.11 -4.40
C ASP A 148 -9.91 3.90 -5.59
N CYS A 149 -11.09 3.53 -6.08
CA CYS A 149 -11.66 4.13 -7.29
C CYS A 149 -13.19 4.13 -7.26
N GLY A 150 -13.83 4.98 -8.08
CA GLY A 150 -15.30 5.09 -8.13
C GLY A 150 -16.00 3.76 -8.44
N SER A 151 -15.43 2.97 -9.37
CA SER A 151 -16.00 1.69 -9.81
C SER A 151 -15.34 0.46 -9.15
N ALA A 152 -14.88 0.59 -7.90
CA ALA A 152 -14.18 -0.48 -7.19
C ALA A 152 -14.92 -1.85 -7.23
N GLN A 153 -16.26 -1.85 -7.14
CA GLN A 153 -17.07 -3.06 -7.24
C GLN A 153 -16.91 -3.82 -8.58
N VAL A 154 -16.69 -3.09 -9.69
CA VAL A 154 -16.46 -3.68 -11.01
C VAL A 154 -15.01 -4.13 -11.10
N ALA A 155 -14.07 -3.27 -10.68
CA ALA A 155 -12.65 -3.58 -10.65
C ALA A 155 -12.32 -4.86 -9.88
N VAL A 156 -12.93 -5.07 -8.70
CA VAL A 156 -12.76 -6.28 -7.88
C VAL A 156 -13.09 -7.56 -8.64
N ARG A 157 -14.08 -7.54 -9.54
CA ARG A 157 -14.49 -8.73 -10.30
C ARG A 157 -13.41 -9.19 -11.27
N HIS A 158 -12.67 -8.26 -11.87
CA HIS A 158 -11.55 -8.56 -12.77
C HIS A 158 -10.46 -9.37 -12.07
N PHE A 159 -10.14 -9.04 -10.81
CA PHE A 159 -9.12 -9.74 -10.05
C PHE A 159 -9.62 -11.06 -9.44
N THR A 160 -10.88 -11.10 -8.96
CA THR A 160 -11.39 -12.24 -8.17
C THR A 160 -12.05 -13.34 -9.00
N ARG A 161 -12.41 -13.08 -10.26
CA ARG A 161 -12.96 -14.08 -11.19
C ARG A 161 -12.01 -14.29 -12.36
N PRO A 162 -10.92 -15.06 -12.21
CA PRO A 162 -10.25 -15.55 -13.40
C PRO A 162 -11.19 -16.57 -14.05
N ASP A 163 -11.71 -16.26 -15.25
CA ASP A 163 -12.04 -17.29 -16.23
C ASP A 163 -10.71 -17.98 -16.56
N ARG A 164 -10.29 -18.88 -15.67
CA ARG A 164 -8.94 -19.46 -15.68
C ARG A 164 -8.70 -20.09 -17.06
N PRO A 165 -7.74 -19.60 -17.85
CA PRO A 165 -7.33 -20.31 -19.04
C PRO A 165 -6.81 -21.68 -18.58
N ALA A 166 -7.34 -22.76 -19.18
CA ALA A 166 -6.92 -24.11 -18.89
C ALA A 166 -5.40 -24.23 -19.14
N GLY A 167 -4.59 -24.27 -18.08
CA GLY A 167 -3.13 -24.39 -18.19
C GLY A 167 -2.29 -23.58 -17.20
N HIS A 168 -2.89 -22.75 -16.33
CA HIS A 168 -2.13 -22.05 -15.29
C HIS A 168 -1.45 -23.03 -14.33
N ARG A 169 -0.14 -22.82 -14.14
CA ARG A 169 0.76 -23.76 -13.45
C ARG A 169 0.81 -23.59 -11.93
N HIS A 170 0.29 -22.50 -11.35
CA HIS A 170 0.44 -22.23 -9.90
C HIS A 170 -0.81 -21.65 -9.24
N GLY A 171 -1.08 -22.12 -8.01
CA GLY A 171 -2.18 -21.69 -7.14
C GLY A 171 -1.82 -20.45 -6.32
N ALA A 172 -1.35 -19.39 -6.98
CA ALA A 172 -1.02 -18.13 -6.31
C ALA A 172 -2.21 -17.62 -5.49
N GLN A 173 -1.94 -17.17 -4.28
CA GLN A 173 -2.97 -16.65 -3.37
C GLN A 173 -3.19 -15.17 -3.64
N LEU A 174 -4.41 -14.80 -4.02
CA LEU A 174 -4.82 -13.42 -4.19
C LEU A 174 -5.32 -12.84 -2.86
N SER A 175 -4.76 -11.71 -2.48
CA SER A 175 -5.25 -10.86 -1.39
C SER A 175 -5.68 -9.52 -1.97
N LEU A 176 -6.92 -9.11 -1.72
CA LEU A 176 -7.48 -7.86 -2.20
C LEU A 176 -8.14 -7.09 -1.06
N LEU A 177 -7.81 -5.80 -0.97
CA LEU A 177 -8.54 -4.83 -0.16
C LEU A 177 -8.84 -3.61 -1.01
N GLY A 178 -10.10 -3.21 -1.08
CA GLY A 178 -10.46 -2.02 -1.84
C GLY A 178 -11.69 -1.33 -1.31
N ALA A 179 -11.93 -0.12 -1.80
CA ALA A 179 -13.10 0.66 -1.44
C ALA A 179 -13.51 1.60 -2.59
N GLY A 180 -14.81 1.87 -2.69
CA GLY A 180 -15.36 2.81 -3.66
C GLY A 180 -15.14 4.26 -3.24
N ARG A 181 -14.71 5.16 -4.12
CA ARG A 181 -14.62 6.60 -3.77
C ARG A 181 -15.98 7.27 -3.84
N VAL A 182 -16.32 7.99 -2.78
CA VAL A 182 -17.63 8.63 -2.61
C VAL A 182 -17.45 10.02 -2.03
N MET A 183 -18.05 11.02 -2.66
CA MET A 183 -18.18 12.37 -2.10
C MET A 183 -19.43 12.49 -1.25
N LEU A 184 -19.32 13.23 -0.14
CA LEU A 184 -20.44 13.67 0.67
C LEU A 184 -20.28 15.14 1.00
N PHE A 185 -21.35 15.91 0.79
CA PHE A 185 -21.35 17.36 1.03
C PHE A 185 -20.23 18.13 0.32
N GLY A 186 -19.81 17.66 -0.86
CA GLY A 186 -18.76 18.33 -1.62
C GLY A 186 -17.33 18.00 -1.18
N SER A 187 -17.12 17.02 -0.30
CA SER A 187 -15.79 16.50 0.03
C SER A 187 -15.76 14.99 0.19
N GLU A 188 -14.58 14.39 0.01
CA GLU A 188 -14.32 13.02 0.43
C GLU A 188 -13.98 12.98 1.92
N ILE A 189 -14.80 12.27 2.69
CA ILE A 189 -14.67 12.19 4.15
C ILE A 189 -13.80 11.00 4.56
N ASP A 190 -13.88 9.89 3.82
CA ASP A 190 -13.27 8.60 4.11
C ASP A 190 -12.34 8.11 2.97
N PRO A 191 -11.21 8.81 2.75
CA PRO A 191 -10.26 8.42 1.72
C PRO A 191 -9.53 7.13 2.10
N PHE A 192 -9.61 6.11 1.24
CA PHE A 192 -9.14 4.77 1.58
C PHE A 192 -7.61 4.68 1.60
N THR A 193 -6.92 5.09 0.53
CA THR A 193 -5.45 4.93 0.44
C THR A 193 -4.73 5.68 1.55
N SER A 194 -5.17 6.90 1.90
CA SER A 194 -4.57 7.65 3.01
C SER A 194 -4.88 7.06 4.37
N THR A 195 -6.10 6.56 4.59
CA THR A 195 -6.46 5.90 5.85
C THR A 195 -5.65 4.62 6.06
N LEU A 196 -5.52 3.80 5.02
CA LEU A 196 -4.65 2.62 5.00
C LEU A 196 -3.20 2.98 5.30
N THR A 197 -2.69 4.03 4.64
CA THR A 197 -1.32 4.51 4.83
C THR A 197 -1.08 4.96 6.27
N ARG A 198 -2.03 5.67 6.88
CA ARG A 198 -1.95 6.08 8.30
C ARG A 198 -1.96 4.87 9.24
N ALA A 199 -2.79 3.86 8.98
CA ALA A 199 -2.82 2.64 9.77
C ALA A 199 -1.46 1.89 9.72
N LEU A 200 -0.82 1.84 8.54
CA LEU A 200 0.53 1.29 8.41
C LEU A 200 1.57 2.09 9.20
N GLN A 201 1.51 3.42 9.13
CA GLN A 201 2.50 4.31 9.75
C GLN A 201 2.38 4.41 11.27
N ALA A 202 1.15 4.37 11.79
CA ALA A 202 0.86 4.48 13.22
C ALA A 202 0.89 3.11 13.91
N GLY A 203 0.53 2.04 13.19
CA GLY A 203 0.17 0.76 13.78
C GLY A 203 -1.33 0.67 14.04
N VAL A 204 -1.76 -0.54 14.40
CA VAL A 204 -3.15 -0.87 14.74
C VAL A 204 -3.18 -1.38 16.17
N ASP A 205 -3.78 -0.60 17.06
CA ASP A 205 -3.92 -0.98 18.47
C ASP A 205 -4.74 -2.26 18.61
N GLY A 206 -4.24 -3.22 19.40
CA GLY A 206 -4.82 -4.55 19.52
C GLY A 206 -4.70 -5.43 18.26
N GLY A 207 -4.01 -4.96 17.22
CA GLY A 207 -3.74 -5.69 15.98
C GLY A 207 -2.59 -6.70 16.10
N PRO A 208 -2.43 -7.59 15.11
CA PRO A 208 -1.34 -8.57 15.06
C PRO A 208 0.03 -7.89 14.88
N GLU A 209 1.12 -8.60 15.19
CA GLU A 209 2.51 -8.12 14.97
C GLU A 209 2.75 -7.78 13.49
N ALA A 210 2.26 -8.60 12.56
CA ALA A 210 2.33 -8.33 11.13
C ALA A 210 0.98 -7.86 10.59
N LEU A 211 0.96 -6.67 10.00
CA LEU A 211 -0.25 -6.04 9.47
C LEU A 211 -0.62 -6.67 8.12
N ASN A 212 -1.42 -7.73 8.17
CA ASN A 212 -2.04 -8.35 7.02
C ASN A 212 -3.26 -7.53 6.52
N LEU A 213 -3.79 -7.86 5.34
CA LEU A 213 -4.87 -7.07 4.74
C LEU A 213 -6.17 -7.13 5.56
N VAL A 214 -6.43 -8.21 6.30
CA VAL A 214 -7.59 -8.30 7.22
C VAL A 214 -7.48 -7.27 8.33
N ALA A 215 -6.34 -7.25 9.03
CA ALA A 215 -6.11 -6.32 10.14
C ALA A 215 -6.17 -4.85 9.65
N LEU A 216 -5.59 -4.59 8.48
CA LEU A 216 -5.65 -3.27 7.85
C LEU A 216 -7.08 -2.92 7.41
N GLY A 217 -7.83 -3.88 6.87
CA GLY A 217 -9.24 -3.70 6.50
C GLY A 217 -10.09 -3.30 7.70
N HIS A 218 -9.98 -4.02 8.82
CA HIS A 218 -10.68 -3.68 10.05
C HIS A 218 -10.28 -2.31 10.60
N ALA A 219 -8.98 -1.95 10.53
CA ALA A 219 -8.51 -0.63 10.98
C ALA A 219 -9.10 0.51 10.12
N VAL A 220 -9.16 0.31 8.79
CA VAL A 220 -9.77 1.26 7.86
C VAL A 220 -11.28 1.37 8.12
N GLU A 221 -11.99 0.26 8.26
CA GLU A 221 -13.43 0.23 8.54
C GLU A 221 -13.78 0.93 9.87
N ALA A 222 -12.98 0.69 10.91
CA ALA A 222 -13.11 1.36 12.19
C ALA A 222 -12.92 2.88 12.04
N LYS A 223 -11.92 3.32 11.28
CA LYS A 223 -11.70 4.75 11.04
C LYS A 223 -12.81 5.37 10.22
N PHE A 224 -13.32 4.69 9.20
CA PHE A 224 -14.47 5.15 8.43
C PHE A 224 -15.69 5.32 9.33
N THR A 225 -15.94 4.35 10.21
CA THR A 225 -17.02 4.39 11.20
C THR A 225 -16.86 5.61 12.12
N GLU A 226 -15.67 5.83 12.67
CA GLU A 226 -15.37 7.00 13.53
C GLU A 226 -15.63 8.32 12.80
N LEU A 227 -15.15 8.46 11.56
CA LEU A 227 -15.35 9.65 10.74
C LEU A 227 -16.84 9.88 10.46
N ARG A 228 -17.63 8.83 10.24
CA ARG A 228 -19.08 8.92 10.03
C ARG A 228 -19.82 9.37 11.28
N TYR A 229 -19.43 8.88 12.45
CA TYR A 229 -19.99 9.33 13.73
C TYR A 229 -19.75 10.83 13.98
N GLN A 230 -18.59 11.35 13.61
CA GLN A 230 -18.21 12.76 13.86
C GLN A 230 -19.00 13.77 13.03
N VAL A 231 -19.66 13.35 11.95
CA VAL A 231 -20.37 14.26 11.03
C VAL A 231 -21.87 14.37 11.39
N GLU A 232 -22.33 13.78 12.51
CA GLU A 232 -23.68 13.87 13.11
C GLU A 232 -24.79 14.39 12.17
N ASN A 233 -25.09 13.61 11.13
CA ASN A 233 -26.10 13.98 10.15
C ASN A 233 -26.88 12.74 9.72
N GLU A 234 -28.19 12.79 9.93
CA GLU A 234 -29.13 11.70 9.68
C GLU A 234 -29.18 11.24 8.20
N TYR A 235 -28.68 12.07 7.27
CA TYR A 235 -28.63 11.76 5.85
C TYR A 235 -27.31 11.12 5.39
N ILE A 236 -26.38 10.86 6.31
CA ILE A 236 -25.12 10.19 5.98
C ILE A 236 -25.34 8.68 5.98
N PRO A 237 -25.11 7.99 4.84
CA PRO A 237 -25.14 6.53 4.83
C PRO A 237 -24.07 5.97 5.80
N GLY A 238 -24.27 4.73 6.26
CA GLY A 238 -23.30 4.06 7.14
C GLY A 238 -21.89 3.99 6.57
N ALA A 239 -20.97 3.41 7.34
CA ALA A 239 -19.56 3.27 6.95
C ALA A 239 -19.42 2.74 5.51
N LYS A 240 -18.51 3.36 4.74
CA LYS A 240 -18.21 2.98 3.37
C LYS A 240 -17.82 1.51 3.32
N GLN A 241 -18.49 0.78 2.43
CA GLN A 241 -18.25 -0.65 2.25
C GLN A 241 -16.82 -0.91 1.75
N LEU A 242 -16.12 -1.82 2.42
CA LEU A 242 -14.86 -2.37 1.95
C LEU A 242 -15.11 -3.65 1.14
N PHE A 243 -14.32 -3.83 0.09
CA PHE A 243 -14.26 -5.06 -0.68
C PHE A 243 -13.06 -5.88 -0.23
N PHE A 244 -13.30 -7.14 0.10
CA PHE A 244 -12.31 -8.00 0.73
C PHE A 244 -12.22 -9.37 0.05
N HIS A 245 -11.00 -9.86 -0.17
CA HIS A 245 -10.73 -11.22 -0.65
C HIS A 245 -9.37 -11.70 -0.11
N GLY A 246 -9.30 -12.91 0.45
CA GLY A 246 -8.04 -13.48 0.97
C GLY A 246 -7.46 -12.64 2.12
N GLY A 247 -6.16 -12.35 2.11
CA GLY A 247 -5.59 -11.26 2.91
C GLY A 247 -4.94 -11.64 4.24
N HIS A 248 -4.84 -12.93 4.56
CA HIS A 248 -4.14 -13.41 5.77
C HIS A 248 -2.68 -13.77 5.50
N GLU A 249 -2.32 -14.00 4.24
CA GLU A 249 -1.10 -14.72 3.82
C GLU A 249 0.06 -13.77 3.48
N VAL A 250 -0.19 -12.47 3.54
CA VAL A 250 0.79 -11.41 3.26
C VAL A 250 0.54 -10.21 4.17
N ALA A 251 1.62 -9.67 4.69
CA ALA A 251 1.62 -8.45 5.49
C ALA A 251 2.24 -7.29 4.72
N LEU A 252 1.66 -6.10 4.89
CA LEU A 252 2.15 -4.86 4.30
C LEU A 252 2.98 -4.04 5.28
N GLY A 253 3.29 -4.59 6.45
CA GLY A 253 4.17 -3.97 7.42
C GLY A 253 4.18 -4.70 8.76
N ILE A 254 5.08 -4.30 9.63
CA ILE A 254 5.10 -4.64 11.04
C ILE A 254 4.33 -3.59 11.81
N ASN A 255 3.47 -4.06 12.70
CA ASN A 255 2.63 -3.23 13.52
C ASN A 255 3.47 -2.51 14.58
N ARG A 256 3.52 -1.19 14.51
CA ARG A 256 4.26 -0.38 15.47
C ARG A 256 3.64 -0.36 16.87
N ALA A 257 2.37 -0.73 16.99
CA ALA A 257 1.74 -0.97 18.28
C ALA A 257 2.30 -2.23 18.98
N PHE A 258 3.07 -3.06 18.27
CA PHE A 258 3.84 -4.16 18.84
C PHE A 258 5.30 -3.71 18.98
N PRO A 259 5.74 -3.28 20.18
CA PRO A 259 7.12 -2.84 20.36
C PRO A 259 8.08 -4.01 20.10
N PRO A 260 9.27 -3.76 19.51
CA PRO A 260 10.28 -4.80 19.36
C PRO A 260 10.65 -5.38 20.73
N ASP A 261 10.84 -6.69 20.81
CA ASP A 261 11.25 -7.38 22.04
C ASP A 261 12.53 -6.71 22.59
N ASP A 262 12.58 -6.44 23.91
CA ASP A 262 13.67 -5.67 24.54
C ASP A 262 15.07 -6.25 24.25
N ARG A 263 15.13 -7.54 23.88
CA ARG A 263 16.35 -8.24 23.45
C ARG A 263 16.92 -7.72 22.14
N ASP A 264 16.08 -7.30 21.20
CA ASP A 264 16.50 -6.71 19.92
C ASP A 264 16.94 -5.25 20.09
N VAL A 265 16.38 -4.54 21.07
CA VAL A 265 16.80 -3.18 21.44
C VAL A 265 18.18 -3.21 22.11
N ALA A 266 18.41 -4.15 23.04
CA ALA A 266 19.71 -4.33 23.71
C ALA A 266 20.84 -4.73 22.75
N LEU A 267 20.53 -5.39 21.64
CA LEU A 267 21.50 -5.73 20.58
C LEU A 267 21.81 -4.54 19.65
N ARG A 268 20.85 -3.63 19.43
CA ARG A 268 21.05 -2.41 18.62
C ARG A 268 21.68 -1.27 19.41
N TYR A 269 21.42 -1.22 20.71
CA TYR A 269 21.98 -0.26 21.65
C TYR A 269 22.48 -1.02 22.88
N PRO A 270 23.72 -1.51 22.89
CA PRO A 270 24.30 -2.05 24.11
C PRO A 270 24.18 -0.95 25.18
N PRO A 271 23.70 -1.28 26.40
CA PRO A 271 23.53 -0.28 27.44
C PRO A 271 24.85 0.46 27.61
N ARG A 272 24.83 1.78 27.43
CA ARG A 272 25.93 2.62 27.88
C ARG A 272 25.98 2.45 29.39
N TYR A 273 26.92 1.64 29.87
CA TYR A 273 27.18 1.49 31.29
C TYR A 273 27.27 2.89 31.90
N PRO A 274 26.43 3.24 32.90
CA PRO A 274 26.63 4.43 33.69
C PRO A 274 27.83 4.14 34.60
N GLY A 275 29.04 4.43 34.11
CA GLY A 275 30.27 4.20 34.87
C GLY A 275 31.57 4.15 34.08
N ALA A 276 31.57 4.11 32.75
CA ALA A 276 32.82 4.19 31.98
C ALA A 276 33.25 5.65 31.82
N PHE A 277 33.95 6.19 32.83
CA PHE A 277 34.84 7.32 32.66
C PHE A 277 35.87 6.95 31.60
N PHE A 278 35.68 7.42 30.36
CA PHE A 278 36.81 7.56 29.46
C PHE A 278 37.55 8.84 29.89
N ALA A 279 38.62 8.66 30.65
CA ALA A 279 39.64 9.69 30.75
C ALA A 279 40.11 10.01 29.33
N HIS A 280 39.95 11.26 28.91
CA HIS A 280 40.51 11.76 27.66
C HIS A 280 42.04 11.55 27.71
N PRO A 281 42.69 11.03 26.66
CA PRO A 281 44.13 10.79 26.68
C PRO A 281 45.00 12.06 26.65
N ASP A 282 44.41 13.26 26.79
CA ASP A 282 45.14 14.54 26.72
C ASP A 282 45.24 15.28 28.06
N ALA A 283 44.94 14.64 29.19
CA ALA A 283 45.06 15.26 30.50
C ALA A 283 46.25 14.68 31.29
N VAL A 284 47.48 14.99 30.84
CA VAL A 284 48.68 14.91 31.70
C VAL A 284 49.54 16.17 31.54
N SER A 285 49.47 17.01 32.57
CA SER A 285 50.56 17.73 33.24
C SER A 285 51.36 18.83 32.52
N GLU A 286 51.10 20.07 32.91
CA GLU A 286 52.11 21.10 33.29
C GLU A 286 51.46 21.96 34.39
N ALA A 287 52.05 22.37 35.51
CA ALA A 287 53.35 22.14 36.12
C ALA A 287 53.21 22.55 37.61
N GLU A 288 53.87 21.83 38.53
CA GLU A 288 54.19 22.35 39.85
C GLU A 288 55.42 23.27 39.76
N GLY A 289 55.28 24.49 40.30
CA GLY A 289 56.26 25.14 41.18
C GLY A 289 57.53 25.75 40.57
N TYR A 290 57.59 27.09 40.52
CA TYR A 290 58.47 27.92 41.36
C TYR A 290 57.96 29.38 41.37
#